data_AF-A0A2D6XB96-F1
#
_entry.id   AF-A0A2D6XB96-F1
#
_cell.length_a   1.000
_cell.length_b   1.000
_cell.length_c   1.000
_cell.angle_alpha   90.00
_cell.angle_beta   90.00
_cell.angle_gamma   90.00
#
_symmetry.space_group_name_H-M   'P 1'
#
loop_
_entity.id
_entity.type
_entity.pdbx_description
1 polymer ?
#
loop_
_entity_poly.entity_id
_entity_poly.type
_entity_poly.pdbx_seq_one_letter_code
_entity_poly.pdbx_strand_id
1 'polypeptide(L)'
;MTTATILAERASRGAAHMDEYLPGWWRDVDVPRLDMGSHLLDVIGQNYSSWPQGFRELDLDLNDGGVKAVGLGFFLGINAKAYPQLTEAWVREIQKRREDVGYA
;
A
#
# COMPACT_ATOMS: atom_id res chain seq x y z
N MET A 1 2.35 11.53 18.21
CA MET A 1 2.44 10.33 17.33
C MET A 1 3.57 10.55 16.35
N THR A 2 4.45 9.57 16.12
CA THR A 2 5.59 9.74 15.19
C THR A 2 5.12 9.56 13.73
N THR A 3 5.90 10.05 12.77
CA THR A 3 5.65 9.80 11.34
C THR A 3 5.55 8.30 11.04
N ALA A 4 6.46 7.49 11.60
CA ALA A 4 6.45 6.04 11.41
C ALA A 4 5.14 5.40 11.91
N THR A 5 4.64 5.80 13.09
CA THR A 5 3.35 5.30 13.61
C THR A 5 2.18 5.69 12.71
N ILE A 6 2.14 6.92 12.22
CA ILE A 6 1.10 7.39 11.29
C ILE A 6 1.10 6.56 10.00
N LEU A 7 2.29 6.30 9.44
CA LEU A 7 2.41 5.55 8.19
C LEU A 7 2.07 4.07 8.38
N ALA A 8 2.43 3.48 9.52
CA ALA A 8 2.02 2.11 9.87
C ALA A 8 0.50 1.98 9.98
N GLU A 9 -0.17 2.94 10.64
CA GLU A 9 -1.64 2.94 10.73
C GLU A 9 -2.29 3.08 9.34
N ARG A 10 -1.75 3.98 8.49
CA ARG A 10 -2.22 4.14 7.12
C ARG A 10 -2.07 2.86 6.31
N ALA A 11 -0.89 2.24 6.32
CA ALA A 11 -0.62 0.99 5.61
C ALA A 11 -1.55 -0.14 6.09
N SER A 12 -1.78 -0.24 7.41
CA SER A 12 -2.72 -1.23 7.95
C SER A 12 -4.16 -1.01 7.46
N ARG A 13 -4.64 0.24 7.40
CA ARG A 13 -5.95 0.57 6.82
C ARG A 13 -6.00 0.29 5.32
N GLY A 14 -4.95 0.62 4.58
CA GLY A 14 -4.84 0.29 3.16
C GLY A 14 -4.85 -1.21 2.90
N ALA A 15 -4.18 -1.98 3.74
CA ALA A 15 -4.17 -3.44 3.66
C ALA A 15 -5.56 -4.03 3.93
N ALA A 16 -6.30 -3.52 4.92
CA ALA A 16 -7.70 -3.88 5.15
C ALA A 16 -8.58 -3.51 3.95
N HIS A 17 -8.36 -2.35 3.34
CA HIS A 17 -9.04 -1.95 2.11
C HIS A 17 -8.74 -2.92 0.96
N MET A 18 -7.48 -3.32 0.76
CA MET A 18 -7.14 -4.34 -0.25
C MET A 18 -7.82 -5.68 0.01
N ASP A 19 -8.02 -6.07 1.27
CA ASP A 19 -8.68 -7.33 1.62
C ASP A 19 -10.15 -7.38 1.14
N GLU A 20 -10.82 -6.23 1.04
CA GLU A 20 -12.21 -6.13 0.56
C GLU A 20 -12.30 -6.33 -0.96
N TYR A 21 -11.29 -5.89 -1.72
CA TYR A 21 -11.32 -5.85 -3.19
C TYR A 21 -10.51 -6.96 -3.85
N LEU A 22 -9.43 -7.41 -3.21
CA LEU A 22 -8.53 -8.44 -3.72
C LEU A 22 -8.02 -9.34 -2.57
N PRO A 23 -8.87 -10.25 -2.04
CA PRO A 23 -8.47 -11.14 -0.96
C PRO A 23 -7.21 -11.94 -1.29
N GLY A 24 -6.20 -11.87 -0.44
CA GLY A 24 -4.93 -12.59 -0.64
C GLY A 24 -3.88 -11.86 -1.49
N TRP A 25 -4.14 -10.61 -1.91
CA TRP A 25 -3.21 -9.74 -2.66
C TRP A 25 -1.76 -9.76 -2.17
N TRP A 26 -1.54 -9.88 -0.86
CA TRP A 26 -0.22 -9.85 -0.22
C TRP A 26 0.67 -11.03 -0.63
N ARG A 27 0.11 -12.10 -1.20
CA ARG A 27 0.85 -13.27 -1.70
C ARG A 27 1.65 -12.96 -2.97
N ASP A 28 1.09 -12.10 -3.82
CA ASP A 28 1.61 -11.82 -5.15
C ASP A 28 2.59 -10.63 -5.17
N VAL A 29 2.71 -9.92 -4.04
CA VAL A 29 3.67 -8.81 -3.90
C VAL A 29 5.10 -9.35 -3.70
N ASP A 30 6.01 -8.96 -4.60
CA ASP A 30 7.46 -9.10 -4.51
C ASP A 30 8.02 -8.08 -3.50
N VAL A 31 8.02 -8.47 -2.23
CA VAL A 31 8.47 -7.64 -1.09
C VAL A 31 9.90 -7.09 -1.29
N PRO A 32 10.90 -7.88 -1.73
CA PRO A 32 12.24 -7.35 -2.04
C PRO A 32 12.28 -6.19 -3.04
N ARG A 33 11.27 -6.10 -3.93
CA ARG A 33 11.17 -5.02 -4.94
C ARG A 33 10.15 -3.95 -4.59
N LEU A 34 9.44 -4.08 -3.47
CA LEU A 34 8.37 -3.16 -3.08
C LEU A 34 8.92 -1.74 -2.91
N ASP A 35 8.32 -0.77 -3.60
CA ASP A 35 8.62 0.64 -3.46
C ASP A 35 7.34 1.48 -3.63
N MET A 36 6.83 2.02 -2.51
CA MET A 36 5.62 2.85 -2.50
C MET A 36 5.80 4.20 -3.19
N GLY A 37 7.04 4.61 -3.51
CA GLY A 37 7.31 5.78 -4.36
C GLY A 37 7.19 5.51 -5.86
N SER A 38 6.98 4.25 -6.26
CA SER A 38 6.93 3.82 -7.66
C SER A 38 5.53 3.36 -8.05
N HIS A 39 4.99 3.86 -9.16
CA HIS A 39 3.65 3.46 -9.65
C HIS A 39 3.59 2.01 -10.18
N LEU A 40 4.74 1.36 -10.38
CA LEU A 40 4.83 -0.01 -10.89
C LEU A 40 5.25 -1.01 -9.82
N LEU A 41 6.05 -0.56 -8.85
CA LEU A 41 6.61 -1.41 -7.80
C LEU A 41 5.91 -1.22 -6.45
N ASP A 42 4.93 -0.32 -6.34
CA ASP A 42 4.05 -0.23 -5.18
C ASP A 42 3.05 -1.40 -5.14
N VAL A 43 2.29 -1.49 -4.04
CA VAL A 43 1.31 -2.56 -3.83
C VAL A 43 0.27 -2.62 -4.97
N ILE A 44 -0.17 -1.46 -5.46
CA ILE A 44 -1.21 -1.39 -6.50
C ILE A 44 -0.64 -1.81 -7.85
N GLY A 45 0.52 -1.29 -8.23
CA GLY A 45 1.23 -1.58 -9.47
C GLY A 45 1.56 -3.06 -9.60
N GLN A 46 2.01 -3.71 -8.51
CA GLN A 46 2.30 -5.14 -8.54
C GLN A 46 1.04 -6.02 -8.67
N ASN A 47 -0.09 -5.62 -8.09
CA ASN A 47 -1.33 -6.42 -8.15
C ASN A 47 -2.15 -6.19 -9.43
N TYR A 48 -2.15 -4.97 -9.97
CA TYR A 48 -3.01 -4.61 -11.11
C TYR A 48 -2.23 -4.35 -12.40
N SER A 49 -0.88 -4.38 -12.37
CA SER A 49 0.01 -4.06 -13.51
C SER A 49 -0.23 -2.68 -14.15
N SER A 50 -1.06 -1.84 -13.54
CA SER A 50 -1.50 -0.56 -14.06
C SER A 50 -2.04 0.30 -12.92
N TRP A 51 -1.38 1.42 -12.67
CA TRP A 51 -1.75 2.34 -11.59
C TRP A 51 -3.15 2.97 -11.78
N PRO A 52 -3.53 3.49 -12.97
CA PRO A 52 -4.88 4.00 -13.19
C PRO A 52 -5.96 2.91 -13.08
N GLN A 53 -5.65 1.67 -13.47
CA GLN A 53 -6.59 0.57 -13.33
C GLN A 53 -6.78 0.24 -11.85
N GLY A 54 -5.71 0.02 -11.11
CA GLY A 54 -5.79 -0.32 -9.69
C GLY A 54 -6.51 0.75 -8.86
N PHE A 55 -6.29 2.04 -9.13
CA PHE A 55 -7.05 3.12 -8.48
C PHE A 55 -8.55 3.05 -8.76
N ARG A 56 -8.94 2.72 -9.99
CA ARG A 56 -10.36 2.53 -10.33
C ARG A 56 -10.95 1.31 -9.64
N GLU A 57 -10.27 0.17 -9.70
CA GLU A 57 -10.75 -1.09 -9.10
C GLU A 57 -10.86 -0.99 -7.57
N LEU A 58 -9.99 -0.20 -6.93
CA LEU A 58 -9.97 0.02 -5.49
C LEU A 58 -10.82 1.22 -5.04
N ASP A 59 -11.60 1.86 -5.93
CA ASP A 59 -12.37 3.06 -5.62
C ASP A 59 -11.50 4.15 -4.94
N LEU A 60 -10.29 4.37 -5.46
CA LEU A 60 -9.37 5.41 -5.03
C LEU A 60 -9.47 6.56 -6.03
N ASP A 61 -10.24 7.59 -5.67
CA ASP A 61 -10.31 8.82 -6.46
C ASP A 61 -9.11 9.72 -6.18
N LEU A 62 -8.60 10.38 -7.23
CA LEU A 62 -7.56 11.40 -7.17
C LEU A 62 -8.11 12.82 -7.37
N ASN A 63 -9.38 12.95 -7.78
CA ASN A 63 -10.02 14.24 -8.01
C ASN A 63 -10.12 15.10 -6.74
N ASP A 64 -10.09 14.48 -5.56
CA ASP A 64 -10.04 15.17 -4.27
C ASP A 64 -8.60 15.45 -3.78
N GLY A 65 -7.59 15.21 -4.63
CA GLY A 65 -6.18 15.25 -4.23
C GLY A 65 -5.67 13.91 -3.68
N GLY A 66 -6.44 12.83 -3.83
CA GLY A 66 -6.09 11.50 -3.38
C GLY A 66 -6.25 11.34 -1.87
N VAL A 67 -7.19 12.03 -1.24
CA VAL A 67 -7.35 12.04 0.23
C VAL A 67 -7.54 10.63 0.76
N LYS A 68 -8.38 9.82 0.08
CA LYS A 68 -8.58 8.41 0.42
C LYS A 68 -7.28 7.61 0.26
N ALA A 69 -6.58 7.75 -0.88
CA ALA A 69 -5.31 7.07 -1.13
C ALA A 69 -4.23 7.45 -0.09
N VAL A 70 -4.18 8.71 0.35
CA VAL A 70 -3.28 9.19 1.41
C VAL A 70 -3.67 8.62 2.77
N GLY A 71 -4.97 8.59 3.09
CA GLY A 71 -5.51 8.03 4.32
C GLY A 71 -5.26 6.51 4.43
N LEU A 72 -5.24 5.83 3.30
CA LEU A 72 -4.97 4.39 3.18
C LEU A 72 -3.50 4.06 2.92
N GLY A 73 -2.62 5.06 2.84
CA GLY A 73 -1.18 4.83 2.69
C GLY A 73 -0.77 4.31 1.32
N PHE A 74 -1.57 4.50 0.27
CA PHE A 74 -1.16 4.25 -1.12
C PHE A 74 -0.44 5.44 -1.75
N PHE A 75 -0.49 6.61 -1.10
CA PHE A 75 0.05 7.84 -1.64
C PHE A 75 0.50 8.78 -0.51
N LEU A 76 1.52 9.63 -0.76
CA LEU A 76 1.96 10.65 0.20
C LEU A 76 1.77 12.09 -0.28
N GLY A 77 1.25 12.29 -1.50
CA GLY A 77 1.11 13.62 -2.08
C GLY A 77 2.45 14.37 -2.08
N ILE A 78 2.43 15.58 -1.53
CA ILE A 78 3.60 16.48 -1.49
C ILE A 78 4.72 16.01 -0.55
N ASN A 79 4.48 15.01 0.32
CA ASN A 79 5.48 14.50 1.27
C ASN A 79 6.25 13.28 0.73
N ALA A 80 6.72 13.36 -0.52
CA ALA A 80 7.42 12.26 -1.19
C ALA A 80 8.69 11.78 -0.45
N LYS A 81 9.28 12.61 0.41
CA LYS A 81 10.46 12.24 1.21
C LYS A 81 10.20 11.11 2.21
N ALA A 82 8.94 10.85 2.54
CA ALA A 82 8.56 9.81 3.49
C ALA A 82 8.18 8.46 2.83
N TYR A 83 8.37 8.32 1.51
CA TYR A 83 8.10 7.05 0.82
C TYR A 83 8.91 5.87 1.35
N PRO A 84 10.21 6.01 1.71
CA PRO A 84 10.95 4.89 2.32
C PRO A 84 10.30 4.35 3.60
N GLN A 85 9.83 5.23 4.49
CA GLN A 85 9.15 4.83 5.72
C GLN A 85 7.77 4.23 5.45
N LEU A 86 7.07 4.69 4.39
CA LEU A 86 5.81 4.10 3.97
C LEU A 86 6.04 2.70 3.36
N THR A 87 7.09 2.53 2.57
CA THR A 87 7.52 1.22 2.04
C THR A 87 7.82 0.27 3.19
N GLU A 88 8.60 0.67 4.19
CA GLU A 88 8.86 -0.15 5.38
C GLU A 88 7.57 -0.55 6.12
N ALA A 89 6.60 0.37 6.22
CA ALA A 89 5.31 0.08 6.83
C ALA A 89 4.54 -1.01 6.06
N TRP A 90 4.48 -0.92 4.74
CA TRP A 90 3.84 -1.93 3.90
C TRP A 90 4.58 -3.27 3.91
N VAL A 91 5.92 -3.27 3.91
CA VAL A 91 6.72 -4.49 4.06
C VAL A 91 6.34 -5.22 5.35
N ARG A 92 6.30 -4.51 6.49
CA ARG A 92 5.94 -5.10 7.78
C ARG A 92 4.51 -5.65 7.78
N GLU A 93 3.56 -4.93 7.19
CA GLU A 93 2.17 -5.37 7.10
C GLU A 93 2.04 -6.66 6.27
N ILE A 94 2.72 -6.74 5.13
CA ILE A 94 2.74 -7.95 4.28
C ILE A 94 3.42 -9.12 5.00
N GLN A 95 4.57 -8.88 5.64
CA GLN A 95 5.30 -9.91 6.39
C GLN A 95 4.46 -10.47 7.54
N LYS A 96 3.83 -9.59 8.34
CA LYS A 96 2.91 -10.00 9.41
C LYS A 96 1.81 -10.93 8.89
N ARG A 97 1.17 -10.57 7.77
CA ARG A 97 0.10 -11.38 7.17
C ARG A 97 0.58 -12.74 6.70
N ARG A 98 1.80 -12.80 6.17
CA ARG A 98 2.46 -14.05 5.76
C ARG A 98 2.73 -14.95 6.96
N GLU A 99 3.26 -14.37 8.04
CA GLU A 99 3.51 -15.07 9.31
C GLU A 99 2.20 -15.62 9.92
N ASP A 100 1.14 -14.80 9.97
CA ASP A 100 -0.15 -15.16 10.57
C ASP A 100 -0.81 -16.40 9.91
N VAL A 101 -0.46 -16.71 8.66
CA VAL A 101 -1.01 -17.87 7.92
C VAL A 101 0.03 -18.93 7.55
N GLY A 102 1.24 -18.85 8.12
CA GLY A 102 2.32 -19.83 7.87
C GLY A 102 2.89 -19.81 6.44
N TYR A 103 2.80 -18.68 5.75
CA TYR A 103 3.39 -18.47 4.42
C TYR A 103 4.85 -18.03 4.60
N ALA A 104 5.79 -18.98 4.50
CA ALA A 104 7.23 -18.74 4.58
C ALA A 104 7.88 -18.72 3.19
#